data_AF-A0A2P5F5Y6-F1
#
_entry.id   AF-A0A2P5F5Y6-F1
#
_cell.length_a   1.000
_cell.length_b   1.000
_cell.length_c   1.000
_cell.angle_alpha   90.00
_cell.angle_beta   90.00
_cell.angle_gamma   90.00
#
_symmetry.space_group_name_H-M   'P 1'
#
loop_
_entity.id
_entity.type
_entity.pdbx_description
1 polymer ?
#
loop_
_entity_poly.entity_id
_entity_poly.type
_entity_poly.pdbx_seq_one_letter_code
_entity_poly.pdbx_strand_id
1 'polypeptide(L)'
;MERNHGGRAPHLFLFLFLFFSSSLVLFDPTFAICVPRNYSSQSHPQPQTPPSPVSLHRSQTPPPPPPVSHISAPAPTTKPPPENPSPVAKTPSTSALIPNGDTNVVQLDGLKGSLFSRPFLPFPVQPLTNPNPGLKKLCDSTDYPSLCVSSLTPFMSKKVDAVSLLLPAIKAATQHAKLSLAAASKLAAAPGASEGLVAALGSCKESYNDALVNLQSAAEAAASGDVGTVNSMVSAVVTDSENCEDAFEEESPLFDYDDKLRKMASNCLAIASLVN
;
A
#
# COMPACT_ATOMS: atom_id res chain seq x y z
N MET A 1 -25.04 -49.94 -11.43
CA MET A 1 -23.82 -49.19 -11.77
C MET A 1 -23.29 -48.59 -10.48
N GLU A 2 -22.59 -49.41 -9.71
CA GLU A 2 -21.92 -49.03 -8.46
C GLU A 2 -20.71 -48.13 -8.78
N ARG A 3 -20.53 -47.04 -8.04
CA ARG A 3 -19.23 -46.36 -7.94
C ARG A 3 -18.77 -46.36 -6.48
N ASN A 4 -17.65 -47.03 -6.28
CA ASN A 4 -16.83 -47.06 -5.08
C ASN A 4 -16.38 -45.65 -4.64
N HIS A 5 -16.63 -45.30 -3.37
CA HIS A 5 -15.86 -44.28 -2.65
C HIS A 5 -14.67 -44.94 -1.97
N GLY A 6 -13.50 -44.87 -2.62
CA GLY A 6 -12.22 -45.26 -2.04
C GLY A 6 -11.60 -44.11 -1.26
N GLY A 7 -11.54 -44.25 0.07
CA GLY A 7 -10.99 -43.26 0.99
C GLY A 7 -9.47 -43.14 0.96
N ARG A 8 -8.99 -41.92 1.20
CA ARG A 8 -7.61 -41.65 1.63
C ARG A 8 -7.51 -40.27 2.28
N ALA A 9 -7.65 -40.18 3.62
CA ALA A 9 -6.96 -39.18 4.45
C ALA A 9 -7.23 -39.33 5.97
N PRO A 10 -6.82 -40.41 6.65
CA PRO A 10 -6.70 -40.39 8.11
C PRO A 10 -5.36 -39.83 8.60
N HIS A 11 -4.33 -39.79 7.74
CA HIS A 11 -2.98 -39.37 8.14
C HIS A 11 -2.76 -37.85 8.13
N LEU A 12 -3.42 -37.11 7.23
CA LEU A 12 -3.24 -35.65 7.15
C LEU A 12 -3.84 -34.94 8.37
N PHE A 13 -4.96 -35.45 8.89
CA PHE A 13 -5.60 -34.92 10.10
C PHE A 13 -4.76 -35.17 11.36
N LEU A 14 -4.11 -36.33 11.45
CA LEU A 14 -3.26 -36.70 12.59
C LEU A 14 -1.99 -35.84 12.66
N PHE A 15 -1.42 -35.45 11.51
CA PHE A 15 -0.28 -34.52 11.47
C PHE A 15 -0.64 -33.09 11.88
N LEU A 16 -1.82 -32.60 11.52
CA LEU A 16 -2.29 -31.26 11.92
C LEU A 16 -2.56 -31.17 13.43
N PHE A 17 -3.11 -32.22 14.04
CA PHE A 17 -3.33 -32.27 15.49
C PHE A 17 -2.03 -32.33 16.31
N LEU A 18 -0.99 -33.02 15.82
CA LEU A 18 0.30 -33.06 16.50
C LEU A 18 1.03 -31.72 16.45
N PHE A 19 0.96 -31.00 15.31
CA PHE A 19 1.52 -29.65 15.20
C PHE A 19 0.82 -28.64 16.13
N PHE A 20 -0.50 -28.69 16.22
CA PHE A 20 -1.27 -27.79 17.09
C PHE A 20 -1.01 -28.06 18.59
N SER A 21 -0.74 -29.32 18.94
CA SER A 21 -0.41 -29.72 20.32
C SER A 21 0.99 -29.29 20.74
N SER A 22 1.95 -29.21 19.81
CA SER A 22 3.31 -28.73 20.09
C SER A 22 3.41 -27.21 20.30
N SER A 23 2.45 -26.43 19.78
CA SER A 23 2.43 -24.98 19.95
C SER A 23 1.87 -24.51 21.30
N LEU A 24 1.23 -25.40 22.08
CA LEU A 24 0.57 -25.05 23.35
C LEU A 24 1.42 -25.31 24.60
N VAL A 25 2.70 -25.68 24.45
CA VAL A 25 3.57 -26.10 25.58
C VAL A 25 4.75 -25.17 25.89
N LEU A 26 4.75 -23.92 25.38
CA LEU A 26 5.82 -22.94 25.65
C LEU A 26 5.29 -21.57 26.13
N PHE A 27 4.25 -21.56 26.96
CA PHE A 27 3.94 -20.41 27.81
C PHE A 27 4.31 -20.73 29.25
N ASP A 28 5.59 -20.53 29.58
CA ASP A 28 6.07 -20.40 30.96
C ASP A 28 5.66 -18.99 31.46
N PRO A 29 4.79 -18.84 32.48
CA PRO A 29 4.51 -17.54 33.05
C PRO A 29 5.68 -17.15 33.96
N THR A 30 6.65 -16.41 33.42
CA THR A 30 7.62 -15.70 34.26
C THR A 30 6.89 -14.62 35.06
N PHE A 31 6.63 -14.88 36.34
CA PHE A 31 6.18 -13.86 37.29
C PHE A 31 7.31 -12.84 37.49
N ALA A 32 7.12 -11.62 36.99
CA ALA A 32 7.98 -10.50 37.34
C ALA A 32 7.65 -10.02 38.76
N ILE A 33 8.48 -10.41 39.73
CA ILE A 33 8.44 -9.88 41.11
C ILE A 33 9.16 -8.53 41.11
N CYS A 34 8.41 -7.44 41.21
CA CYS A 34 8.99 -6.12 41.48
C CYS A 34 9.50 -6.06 42.92
N VAL A 35 10.82 -6.09 43.11
CA VAL A 35 11.48 -5.83 44.40
C VAL A 35 11.72 -4.32 44.54
N PRO A 36 11.22 -3.65 45.59
CA PRO A 36 11.53 -2.24 45.83
C PRO A 36 13.00 -2.08 46.22
N ARG A 37 13.70 -1.15 45.58
CA ARG A 37 15.08 -0.81 45.90
C ARG A 37 15.12 0.00 47.20
N ASN A 38 15.48 -0.68 48.29
CA ASN A 38 15.70 -0.13 49.62
C ASN A 38 16.98 0.73 49.64
N TYR A 39 16.83 2.06 49.64
CA TYR A 39 17.93 2.97 49.97
C TYR A 39 18.02 3.11 51.49
N SER A 40 18.98 2.39 52.08
CA SER A 40 19.36 2.56 53.48
C SER A 40 19.87 3.98 53.72
N SER A 41 19.25 4.65 54.68
CA SER A 41 19.71 5.89 55.29
C SER A 41 20.63 5.57 56.48
N GLN A 42 21.75 6.28 56.61
CA GLN A 42 22.45 6.53 57.88
C GLN A 42 22.34 8.05 58.13
N SER A 43 21.48 8.49 59.05
CA SER A 43 21.72 8.79 60.49
C SER A 43 22.63 10.01 60.70
N HIS A 44 22.33 11.10 61.44
CA HIS A 44 21.26 11.50 62.40
C HIS A 44 21.60 12.99 62.81
N PRO A 45 21.04 13.64 63.86
CA PRO A 45 19.78 14.42 63.93
C PRO A 45 19.95 15.90 64.40
N GLN A 46 18.90 16.74 64.31
CA GLN A 46 18.29 17.54 65.42
C GLN A 46 17.20 18.53 64.89
N PRO A 47 16.10 18.82 65.63
CA PRO A 47 14.85 19.37 65.08
C PRO A 47 14.64 20.86 65.40
N GLN A 48 14.02 21.60 64.47
CA GLN A 48 13.35 22.88 64.77
C GLN A 48 12.07 23.07 63.92
N THR A 49 11.06 23.57 64.63
CA THR A 49 9.70 24.05 64.29
C THR A 49 9.39 24.51 62.86
N PRO A 50 8.12 24.42 62.40
CA PRO A 50 7.74 24.72 61.02
C PRO A 50 7.53 26.22 60.80
N PRO A 51 8.09 26.81 59.73
CA PRO A 51 7.58 28.03 59.13
C PRO A 51 6.86 27.76 57.79
N SER A 52 5.83 28.56 57.58
CA SER A 52 4.88 28.74 56.47
C SER A 52 5.28 28.29 55.04
N PRO A 53 4.29 27.95 54.18
CA PRO A 53 4.54 27.54 52.82
C PRO A 53 5.19 28.66 52.00
N VAL A 54 6.35 28.35 51.43
CA VAL A 54 7.06 29.17 50.45
C VAL A 54 6.29 29.13 49.14
N SER A 55 6.04 30.31 48.59
CA SER A 55 5.40 30.57 47.31
C SER A 55 6.04 29.74 46.18
N LEU A 56 5.26 28.87 45.55
CA LEU A 56 5.65 28.16 44.35
C LEU A 56 5.96 29.16 43.23
N HIS A 57 7.18 29.03 42.72
CA HIS A 57 7.67 29.75 41.56
C HIS A 57 6.66 29.63 40.42
N ARG A 58 6.15 30.78 40.00
CA ARG A 58 5.22 30.97 38.88
C ARG A 58 5.83 30.35 37.62
N SER A 59 5.21 29.30 37.09
CA SER A 59 5.40 28.86 35.71
C SER A 59 5.18 30.04 34.78
N GLN A 60 6.24 30.47 34.10
CA GLN A 60 6.13 31.46 33.04
C GLN A 60 5.63 30.73 31.79
N THR A 61 4.36 30.91 31.47
CA THR A 61 3.79 30.61 30.16
C THR A 61 4.51 31.49 29.11
N PRO A 62 4.91 30.94 27.94
CA PRO A 62 5.44 31.78 26.86
C PRO A 62 4.42 32.84 26.45
N PRO A 63 4.86 34.05 26.05
CA PRO A 63 3.95 35.06 25.54
C PRO A 63 3.28 34.58 24.23
N PRO A 64 2.03 34.97 23.97
CA PRO A 64 1.37 34.67 22.70
C PRO A 64 2.10 35.33 21.53
N PRO A 65 2.07 34.74 20.33
CA PRO A 65 2.63 35.35 19.13
C PRO A 65 1.92 36.68 18.81
N PRO A 66 2.61 37.63 18.15
CA PRO A 66 2.03 38.91 17.77
C PRO A 66 0.83 38.71 16.82
N PRO A 67 -0.16 39.63 16.82
CA PRO A 67 -1.31 39.54 15.93
C PRO A 67 -0.84 39.55 14.48
N VAL A 68 -1.34 38.60 13.70
CA VAL A 68 -1.13 38.54 12.25
C VAL A 68 -1.77 39.79 11.65
N SER A 69 -0.94 40.68 11.10
CA SER A 69 -1.43 41.78 10.26
C SER A 69 -2.18 41.18 9.08
N HIS A 70 -3.50 41.34 9.08
CA HIS A 70 -4.36 40.95 7.97
C HIS A 70 -3.99 41.79 6.75
N ILE A 71 -3.17 41.24 5.85
CA ILE A 71 -3.07 41.74 4.49
C ILE A 71 -4.41 41.42 3.83
N SER A 72 -5.18 42.47 3.56
CA SER A 72 -6.42 42.40 2.79
C SER A 72 -6.18 41.60 1.52
N ALA A 73 -6.93 40.52 1.36
CA ALA A 73 -7.04 39.81 0.09
C ALA A 73 -7.52 40.81 -0.99
N PRO A 74 -6.92 40.81 -2.20
CA PRO A 74 -7.51 41.51 -3.33
C PRO A 74 -8.90 40.95 -3.61
N ALA A 75 -9.88 41.84 -3.77
CA ALA A 75 -11.25 41.49 -4.12
C ALA A 75 -11.30 40.64 -5.41
N PRO A 76 -12.26 39.70 -5.53
CA PRO A 76 -12.47 38.97 -6.76
C PRO A 76 -12.98 39.93 -7.84
N THR A 77 -12.21 40.11 -8.91
CA THR A 77 -12.68 40.81 -10.11
C THR A 77 -13.74 39.95 -10.79
N THR A 78 -14.99 40.34 -10.62
CA THR A 78 -16.15 39.89 -11.38
C THR A 78 -15.95 40.21 -12.87
N LYS A 79 -15.63 39.20 -13.67
CA LYS A 79 -15.73 39.30 -15.13
C LYS A 79 -17.21 39.16 -15.53
N PRO A 80 -17.80 40.10 -16.29
CA PRO A 80 -19.18 40.01 -16.71
C PRO A 80 -19.40 38.93 -17.78
N PRO A 81 -20.62 38.36 -17.87
CA PRO A 81 -20.99 37.34 -18.84
C PRO A 81 -21.30 37.97 -20.21
N PRO A 82 -21.09 37.29 -21.34
CA PRO A 82 -21.77 37.64 -22.57
C PRO A 82 -23.04 36.79 -22.71
N GLU A 83 -24.19 37.45 -22.63
CA GLU A 83 -25.51 36.93 -23.00
C GLU A 83 -25.86 37.46 -24.42
N ASN A 84 -26.00 36.52 -25.38
CA ASN A 84 -26.90 36.35 -26.57
C ASN A 84 -27.61 37.57 -27.27
N PRO A 85 -28.31 37.49 -28.44
CA PRO A 85 -28.73 36.34 -29.28
C PRO A 85 -28.71 36.48 -30.86
N SER A 86 -28.81 35.32 -31.56
CA SER A 86 -29.54 34.92 -32.83
C SER A 86 -29.69 35.86 -34.07
N PRO A 87 -30.18 35.44 -35.29
CA PRO A 87 -30.83 34.18 -35.71
C PRO A 87 -30.47 33.53 -37.09
N VAL A 88 -30.76 32.22 -37.18
CA VAL A 88 -31.41 31.42 -38.27
C VAL A 88 -31.24 31.81 -39.75
N ALA A 89 -30.75 30.86 -40.58
CA ALA A 89 -31.41 30.47 -41.84
C ALA A 89 -30.90 29.14 -42.45
N LYS A 90 -31.83 28.17 -42.51
CA LYS A 90 -32.18 27.26 -43.63
C LYS A 90 -31.26 26.09 -44.02
N THR A 91 -31.78 24.91 -43.67
CA THR A 91 -31.68 23.59 -44.33
C THR A 91 -31.76 23.66 -45.86
N PRO A 92 -31.23 22.64 -46.56
CA PRO A 92 -32.17 21.72 -47.21
C PRO A 92 -31.86 20.24 -46.98
N SER A 93 -32.93 19.48 -46.70
CA SER A 93 -32.99 18.03 -46.78
C SER A 93 -32.85 17.54 -48.21
N THR A 94 -32.23 16.39 -48.42
CA THR A 94 -32.83 15.36 -49.29
C THR A 94 -32.27 13.97 -48.97
N SER A 95 -33.22 13.05 -48.87
CA SER A 95 -33.13 11.64 -48.51
C SER A 95 -32.28 10.77 -49.44
N ALA A 96 -31.70 9.70 -48.89
CA ALA A 96 -31.84 8.36 -49.47
C ALA A 96 -31.38 7.23 -48.52
N LEU A 97 -32.38 6.49 -48.03
CA LEU A 97 -32.51 5.02 -48.00
C LEU A 97 -31.51 4.13 -47.21
N ILE A 98 -32.10 3.47 -46.20
CA ILE A 98 -31.66 2.24 -45.49
C ILE A 98 -31.96 1.00 -46.36
N PRO A 99 -31.12 -0.06 -46.30
CA PRO A 99 -31.57 -1.40 -45.81
C PRO A 99 -30.46 -2.06 -44.94
N ASN A 100 -30.63 -2.94 -43.95
CA ASN A 100 -31.67 -3.79 -43.34
C ASN A 100 -31.19 -4.03 -41.88
N GLY A 101 -32.03 -4.20 -40.86
CA GLY A 101 -32.64 -5.49 -40.52
C GLY A 101 -31.64 -6.45 -39.86
N ASP A 102 -31.58 -6.48 -38.52
CA ASP A 102 -31.85 -7.70 -37.74
C ASP A 102 -31.76 -7.45 -36.22
N THR A 103 -32.77 -8.00 -35.55
CA THR A 103 -32.98 -8.00 -34.10
C THR A 103 -32.03 -8.98 -33.43
N ASN A 104 -31.35 -8.56 -32.36
CA ASN A 104 -30.97 -9.48 -31.28
C ASN A 104 -30.76 -8.68 -29.98
N VAL A 105 -31.69 -8.90 -29.06
CA VAL A 105 -31.58 -8.54 -27.65
C VAL A 105 -30.52 -9.46 -27.05
N VAL A 106 -29.37 -8.91 -26.64
CA VAL A 106 -28.35 -9.69 -25.93
C VAL A 106 -28.39 -9.36 -24.45
N GLN A 107 -28.88 -10.36 -23.73
CA GLN A 107 -28.86 -10.66 -22.30
C GLN A 107 -27.63 -10.09 -21.54
N LEU A 108 -27.91 -9.45 -20.39
CA LEU A 108 -27.00 -8.71 -19.51
C LEU A 108 -26.16 -9.58 -18.54
N ASP A 109 -26.02 -10.88 -18.76
CA ASP A 109 -25.46 -11.79 -17.73
C ASP A 109 -23.94 -12.08 -17.85
N GLY A 110 -23.22 -11.38 -18.74
CA GLY A 110 -21.82 -11.73 -19.08
C GLY A 110 -20.70 -10.85 -18.51
N LEU A 111 -20.99 -9.78 -17.77
CA LEU A 111 -20.01 -8.72 -17.49
C LEU A 111 -19.12 -8.95 -16.25
N LYS A 112 -19.08 -10.16 -15.69
CA LYS A 112 -18.17 -10.50 -14.57
C LYS A 112 -16.84 -11.14 -15.00
N GLY A 113 -16.75 -11.75 -16.18
CA GLY A 113 -15.58 -12.58 -16.55
C GLY A 113 -14.48 -11.90 -17.40
N SER A 114 -14.77 -10.77 -18.05
CA SER A 114 -13.91 -10.27 -19.14
C SER A 114 -12.98 -9.12 -18.77
N LEU A 115 -13.15 -8.47 -17.62
CA LEU A 115 -12.30 -7.32 -17.23
C LEU A 115 -11.05 -7.72 -16.44
N PHE A 116 -11.04 -8.92 -15.85
CA PHE A 116 -9.96 -9.41 -14.97
C PHE A 116 -9.04 -10.45 -15.63
N SER A 117 -9.45 -11.04 -16.77
CA SER A 117 -8.68 -12.10 -17.43
C SER A 117 -7.53 -11.61 -18.31
N ARG A 118 -7.34 -10.29 -18.45
CA ARG A 118 -6.20 -9.73 -19.16
C ARG A 118 -5.22 -9.15 -18.15
N PRO A 119 -4.02 -9.74 -17.98
CA PRO A 119 -2.97 -9.06 -17.23
C PRO A 119 -2.68 -7.73 -17.95
N PHE A 120 -3.07 -6.62 -17.32
CA PHE A 120 -2.64 -5.30 -17.73
C PHE A 120 -1.13 -5.21 -17.45
N LEU A 121 -0.33 -5.73 -18.37
CA LEU A 121 1.10 -5.46 -18.42
C LEU A 121 1.28 -4.14 -19.19
N PRO A 122 1.71 -3.04 -18.54
CA PRO A 122 2.08 -1.82 -19.26
C PRO A 122 3.41 -1.97 -20.00
N PHE A 123 4.06 -3.13 -19.88
CA PHE A 123 5.39 -3.36 -20.40
C PHE A 123 5.33 -4.34 -21.57
N PRO A 124 5.98 -4.01 -22.70
CA PRO A 124 6.31 -5.01 -23.70
C PRO A 124 7.05 -6.15 -23.00
N VAL A 125 6.47 -7.35 -23.00
CA VAL A 125 7.18 -8.57 -22.60
C VAL A 125 8.25 -8.79 -23.66
N GLN A 126 9.42 -8.19 -23.46
CA GLN A 126 10.59 -8.51 -24.25
C GLN A 126 10.94 -9.97 -23.97
N PRO A 127 11.34 -10.76 -24.98
CA PRO A 127 11.79 -12.12 -24.78
C PRO A 127 12.83 -12.12 -23.67
N LEU A 128 12.59 -12.97 -22.67
CA LEU A 128 13.38 -13.07 -21.45
C LEU A 128 14.83 -13.43 -21.85
N THR A 129 15.65 -12.40 -22.06
CA THR A 129 17.09 -12.55 -22.14
C THR A 129 17.50 -13.17 -20.80
N ASN A 130 18.31 -14.23 -20.87
CA ASN A 130 18.73 -14.99 -19.68
C ASN A 130 19.03 -14.03 -18.52
N PRO A 131 18.37 -14.18 -17.34
CA PRO A 131 18.56 -13.26 -16.23
C PRO A 131 20.05 -13.13 -15.94
N ASN A 132 20.53 -11.91 -15.75
CA ASN A 132 21.91 -11.68 -15.37
C ASN A 132 22.25 -12.59 -14.17
N PRO A 133 23.29 -13.43 -14.23
CA PRO A 133 23.60 -14.37 -13.15
C PRO A 133 23.79 -13.69 -11.79
N GLY A 134 24.31 -12.45 -11.77
CA GLY A 134 24.41 -11.62 -10.58
C GLY A 134 23.05 -11.20 -10.03
N LEU A 135 22.10 -10.83 -10.90
CA LEU A 135 20.74 -10.49 -10.48
C LEU A 135 20.05 -11.70 -9.87
N LYS A 136 20.17 -12.86 -10.54
CA LYS A 136 19.59 -14.10 -10.03
C LYS A 136 20.14 -14.42 -8.63
N LYS A 137 21.46 -14.39 -8.47
CA LYS A 137 22.12 -14.69 -7.19
C LYS A 137 21.64 -13.74 -6.07
N LEU A 138 21.44 -12.47 -6.37
CA LEU A 138 20.95 -11.51 -5.39
C LEU A 138 19.46 -11.77 -5.05
N CYS A 139 18.62 -11.97 -6.05
CA CYS A 139 17.21 -12.29 -5.86
C CYS A 139 16.97 -13.63 -5.15
N ASP A 140 17.91 -14.58 -5.23
CA ASP A 140 17.85 -15.84 -4.48
C ASP A 140 17.88 -15.63 -2.95
N SER A 141 18.26 -14.43 -2.47
CA SER A 141 18.24 -14.04 -1.04
C SER A 141 17.01 -13.22 -0.65
N THR A 142 15.99 -13.16 -1.51
CA THR A 142 14.74 -12.43 -1.27
C THR A 142 13.58 -13.39 -1.00
N ASP A 143 12.51 -12.91 -0.38
CA ASP A 143 11.34 -13.73 -0.05
C ASP A 143 10.60 -14.23 -1.30
N TYR A 144 10.66 -13.47 -2.40
CA TYR A 144 10.01 -13.82 -3.67
C TYR A 144 11.00 -13.72 -4.85
N PRO A 145 11.91 -14.69 -5.02
CA PRO A 145 13.02 -14.62 -5.99
C PRO A 145 12.57 -14.44 -7.44
N SER A 146 11.56 -15.19 -7.88
CA SER A 146 11.04 -15.09 -9.26
C SER A 146 10.45 -13.71 -9.54
N LEU A 147 9.71 -13.15 -8.58
CA LEU A 147 9.16 -11.80 -8.69
C LEU A 147 10.28 -10.76 -8.70
N CYS A 148 11.28 -10.89 -7.81
CA CYS A 148 12.46 -10.03 -7.78
C CYS A 148 13.15 -9.96 -9.15
N VAL A 149 13.44 -11.12 -9.76
CA VAL A 149 14.10 -11.18 -11.07
C VAL A 149 13.22 -10.52 -12.14
N SER A 150 11.94 -10.88 -12.21
CA SER A 150 11.04 -10.34 -13.24
C SER A 150 10.85 -8.82 -13.11
N SER A 151 10.79 -8.30 -11.89
CA SER A 151 10.59 -6.87 -11.61
C SER A 151 11.84 -6.03 -11.86
N LEU A 152 13.03 -6.59 -11.65
CA LEU A 152 14.31 -5.88 -11.81
C LEU A 152 14.93 -6.01 -13.19
N THR A 153 14.54 -7.04 -13.96
CA THR A 153 15.06 -7.26 -15.32
C THR A 153 14.92 -6.01 -16.22
N PRO A 154 13.79 -5.27 -16.22
CA PRO A 154 13.64 -4.04 -17.02
C PRO A 154 14.57 -2.90 -16.62
N PHE A 155 15.14 -2.94 -15.41
CA PHE A 155 16.01 -1.90 -14.85
C PHE A 155 17.48 -2.28 -14.85
N MET A 156 17.83 -3.44 -15.40
CA MET A 156 19.19 -3.95 -15.41
C MET A 156 20.13 -3.02 -16.19
N SER A 157 21.23 -2.64 -15.53
CA SER A 157 22.42 -2.07 -16.16
C SER A 157 23.61 -3.02 -15.97
N LYS A 158 24.81 -2.65 -16.41
CA LYS A 158 26.00 -3.53 -16.36
C LYS A 158 26.47 -3.87 -14.94
N LYS A 159 26.08 -3.11 -13.91
CA LYS A 159 26.46 -3.35 -12.51
C LYS A 159 25.32 -4.04 -11.75
N VAL A 160 25.69 -5.02 -10.92
CA VAL A 160 24.75 -5.81 -10.14
C VAL A 160 25.30 -6.08 -8.73
N ASP A 161 24.84 -5.26 -7.79
CA ASP A 161 25.05 -5.39 -6.34
C ASP A 161 23.85 -4.80 -5.58
N ALA A 162 23.71 -5.07 -4.28
CA ALA A 162 22.55 -4.66 -3.48
C ALA A 162 22.33 -3.14 -3.48
N VAL A 163 23.41 -2.35 -3.36
CA VAL A 163 23.37 -0.88 -3.40
C VAL A 163 22.80 -0.40 -4.73
N SER A 164 23.27 -0.98 -5.84
CA SER A 164 22.82 -0.63 -7.18
C SER A 164 21.39 -1.09 -7.50
N LEU A 165 20.85 -2.07 -6.77
CA LEU A 165 19.55 -2.68 -7.04
C LEU A 165 18.42 -2.23 -6.10
N LEU A 166 18.74 -1.64 -4.95
CA LEU A 166 17.72 -1.16 -4.01
C LEU A 166 16.83 -0.08 -4.63
N LEU A 167 17.42 0.96 -5.24
CA LEU A 167 16.63 2.02 -5.89
C LEU A 167 15.80 1.51 -7.08
N PRO A 168 16.32 0.66 -7.99
CA PRO A 168 15.51 -0.04 -8.98
C PRO A 168 14.35 -0.86 -8.40
N ALA A 169 14.54 -1.55 -7.28
CA ALA A 169 13.50 -2.35 -6.63
C ALA A 169 12.36 -1.45 -6.13
N ILE A 170 12.70 -0.35 -5.44
CA ILE A 170 11.74 0.65 -4.98
C ILE A 170 10.98 1.24 -6.18
N LYS A 171 11.67 1.59 -7.28
CA LYS A 171 11.03 2.10 -8.50
C LYS A 171 10.06 1.11 -9.14
N ALA A 172 10.41 -0.17 -9.16
CA ALA A 172 9.51 -1.21 -9.65
C ALA A 172 8.24 -1.27 -8.79
N ALA A 173 8.38 -1.23 -7.46
CA ALA A 173 7.24 -1.19 -6.53
C ALA A 173 6.39 0.08 -6.74
N THR A 174 7.02 1.25 -6.96
CA THR A 174 6.32 2.51 -7.28
C THR A 174 5.49 2.39 -8.56
N GLN A 175 6.04 1.75 -9.61
CA GLN A 175 5.29 1.53 -10.84
C GLN A 175 4.08 0.63 -10.59
N HIS A 176 4.25 -0.44 -9.82
CA HIS A 176 3.15 -1.34 -9.51
C HIS A 176 2.08 -0.66 -8.64
N ALA A 177 2.45 0.12 -7.61
CA ALA A 177 1.51 0.92 -6.83
C ALA A 177 0.69 1.90 -7.69
N LYS A 178 1.31 2.53 -8.71
CA LYS A 178 0.58 3.36 -9.70
C LYS A 178 -0.43 2.55 -10.50
N LEU A 179 -0.11 1.30 -10.84
CA LEU A 179 -1.04 0.40 -11.52
C LEU A 179 -2.20 0.00 -10.62
N SER A 180 -1.93 -0.30 -9.35
CA SER A 180 -2.96 -0.60 -8.36
C SER A 180 -3.91 0.58 -8.18
N LEU A 181 -3.38 1.80 -8.03
CA LEU A 181 -4.17 3.03 -7.95
C LEU A 181 -5.04 3.25 -9.21
N ALA A 182 -4.48 3.00 -10.40
CA ALA A 182 -5.21 3.12 -11.65
C ALA A 182 -6.32 2.05 -11.76
N ALA A 183 -6.07 0.82 -11.31
CA ALA A 183 -7.05 -0.26 -11.28
C ALA A 183 -8.21 0.07 -10.33
N ALA A 184 -7.91 0.53 -9.11
CA ALA A 184 -8.92 0.96 -8.14
C ALA A 184 -9.78 2.11 -8.68
N SER A 185 -9.13 3.10 -9.30
CA SER A 185 -9.82 4.25 -9.91
C SER A 185 -10.74 3.82 -11.05
N LYS A 186 -10.30 2.86 -11.88
CA LYS A 186 -11.11 2.33 -12.98
C LYS A 186 -12.31 1.53 -12.47
N LEU A 187 -12.13 0.71 -11.45
CA LEU A 187 -13.23 -0.06 -10.85
C LEU A 187 -14.25 0.86 -10.18
N ALA A 188 -13.81 1.92 -9.51
CA ALA A 188 -14.70 2.88 -8.85
C ALA A 188 -15.53 3.69 -9.85
N ALA A 189 -15.01 3.91 -11.07
CA ALA A 189 -15.72 4.59 -12.15
C ALA A 189 -16.57 3.66 -13.03
N ALA A 190 -16.61 2.35 -12.73
CA ALA A 190 -17.34 1.39 -13.54
C ALA A 190 -18.87 1.61 -13.43
N PRO A 191 -19.61 1.61 -14.55
CA PRO A 191 -21.07 1.70 -14.51
C PRO A 191 -21.67 0.57 -13.67
N GLY A 192 -22.57 0.91 -12.75
CA GLY A 192 -23.25 -0.06 -11.90
C GLY A 192 -22.45 -0.54 -10.69
N ALA A 193 -21.30 0.08 -10.37
CA ALA A 193 -20.63 -0.14 -9.09
C ALA A 193 -21.55 0.27 -7.93
N SER A 194 -21.65 -0.59 -6.90
CA SER A 194 -22.42 -0.29 -5.69
C SER A 194 -21.72 0.78 -4.84
N GLU A 195 -22.47 1.50 -4.02
CA GLU A 195 -21.91 2.52 -3.13
C GLU A 195 -20.86 1.93 -2.17
N GLY A 196 -21.12 0.74 -1.62
CA GLY A 196 -20.16 0.02 -0.77
C GLY A 196 -18.86 -0.34 -1.50
N LEU A 197 -18.96 -0.79 -2.76
CA LEU A 197 -17.78 -1.06 -3.58
C LEU A 197 -16.99 0.23 -3.86
N VAL A 198 -17.66 1.34 -4.18
CA VAL A 198 -17.01 2.63 -4.41
C VAL A 198 -16.32 3.15 -3.15
N ALA A 199 -16.92 2.96 -1.98
CA ALA A 199 -16.33 3.35 -0.69
C ALA A 199 -15.07 2.54 -0.38
N ALA A 200 -15.12 1.21 -0.48
CA ALA A 200 -13.96 0.33 -0.26
C ALA A 200 -12.82 0.64 -1.25
N LEU A 201 -13.15 0.85 -2.54
CA LEU A 201 -12.17 1.29 -3.54
C LEU A 201 -11.63 2.70 -3.24
N GLY A 202 -12.40 3.55 -2.57
CA GLY A 202 -11.95 4.84 -2.04
C GLY A 202 -10.83 4.65 -1.02
N SER A 203 -11.03 3.79 -0.02
CA SER A 203 -10.01 3.44 0.96
C SER A 203 -8.75 2.86 0.31
N CYS A 204 -8.89 1.94 -0.65
CA CYS A 204 -7.74 1.44 -1.41
C CYS A 204 -6.97 2.54 -2.13
N LYS A 205 -7.66 3.51 -2.75
CA LYS A 205 -6.99 4.63 -3.41
C LYS A 205 -6.21 5.48 -2.41
N GLU A 206 -6.73 5.70 -1.20
CA GLU A 206 -6.01 6.39 -0.13
C GLU A 206 -4.75 5.60 0.26
N SER A 207 -4.89 4.31 0.56
CA SER A 207 -3.75 3.45 0.90
C SER A 207 -2.69 3.38 -0.21
N TYR A 208 -3.07 3.30 -1.49
CA TYR A 208 -2.09 3.34 -2.58
C TYR A 208 -1.43 4.71 -2.74
N ASN A 209 -2.10 5.82 -2.42
CA ASN A 209 -1.44 7.13 -2.41
C ASN A 209 -0.43 7.22 -1.27
N ASP A 210 -0.77 6.70 -0.10
CA ASP A 210 0.16 6.61 1.05
C ASP A 210 1.36 5.73 0.70
N ALA A 211 1.13 4.57 0.07
CA ALA A 211 2.18 3.70 -0.44
C ALA A 211 3.09 4.43 -1.44
N LEU A 212 2.54 5.28 -2.31
CA LEU A 212 3.33 6.07 -3.25
C LEU A 212 4.19 7.13 -2.56
N VAL A 213 3.67 7.78 -1.52
CA VAL A 213 4.43 8.73 -0.68
C VAL A 213 5.56 7.99 0.04
N ASN A 214 5.25 6.86 0.67
CA ASN A 214 6.22 6.01 1.37
C ASN A 214 7.33 5.53 0.41
N LEU A 215 6.98 5.05 -0.79
CA LEU A 215 7.95 4.64 -1.80
C LEU A 215 8.82 5.79 -2.31
N GLN A 216 8.27 7.00 -2.42
CA GLN A 216 9.04 8.19 -2.78
C GLN A 216 10.06 8.53 -1.69
N SER A 217 9.65 8.56 -0.42
CA SER A 217 10.55 8.77 0.72
C SER A 217 11.61 7.65 0.82
N ALA A 218 11.23 6.40 0.57
CA ALA A 218 12.19 5.28 0.50
C ALA A 218 13.21 5.48 -0.62
N ALA A 219 12.79 5.96 -1.79
CA ALA A 219 13.71 6.20 -2.91
C ALA A 219 14.73 7.32 -2.59
N GLU A 220 14.29 8.38 -1.91
CA GLU A 220 15.15 9.47 -1.44
C GLU A 220 16.15 8.99 -0.39
N ALA A 221 15.68 8.21 0.58
CA ALA A 221 16.53 7.60 1.61
C ALA A 221 17.54 6.60 1.03
N ALA A 222 17.13 5.78 0.05
CA ALA A 222 18.03 4.87 -0.65
C ALA A 222 19.14 5.63 -1.40
N ALA A 223 18.82 6.79 -1.98
CA ALA A 223 19.80 7.63 -2.67
C ALA A 223 20.82 8.29 -1.72
N SER A 224 20.45 8.54 -0.46
CA SER A 224 21.33 9.08 0.58
C SER A 224 22.02 8.01 1.43
N GLY A 225 21.68 6.73 1.23
CA GLY A 225 22.22 5.61 2.01
C GLY A 225 21.55 5.38 3.37
N ASP A 226 20.40 6.02 3.63
CA ASP A 226 19.62 5.84 4.86
C ASP A 226 18.72 4.59 4.79
N VAL A 227 19.34 3.43 5.00
CA VAL A 227 18.66 2.12 4.98
C VAL A 227 17.62 2.00 6.10
N GLY A 228 17.80 2.72 7.22
CA GLY A 228 16.84 2.74 8.33
C GLY A 228 15.50 3.34 7.89
N THR A 229 15.55 4.50 7.23
CA THR A 229 14.35 5.12 6.65
C THR A 229 13.77 4.28 5.51
N VAL A 230 14.60 3.66 4.65
CA VAL A 230 14.10 2.72 3.63
C VAL A 230 13.27 1.60 4.27
N ASN A 231 13.78 0.95 5.32
CA ASN A 231 13.07 -0.13 6.00
C ASN A 231 11.73 0.33 6.57
N SER A 232 11.70 1.47 7.23
CA SER A 232 10.47 2.03 7.81
C SER A 232 9.42 2.31 6.72
N MET A 233 9.82 3.05 5.67
CA MET A 233 8.90 3.46 4.61
C MET A 233 8.42 2.27 3.77
N VAL A 234 9.30 1.32 3.43
CA VAL A 234 8.90 0.13 2.66
C VAL A 234 8.05 -0.82 3.51
N SER A 235 8.26 -0.90 4.83
CA SER A 235 7.35 -1.65 5.71
C SER A 235 5.96 -1.02 5.76
N ALA A 236 5.86 0.31 5.73
CA ALA A 236 4.58 0.99 5.62
C ALA A 236 3.84 0.62 4.33
N VAL A 237 4.54 0.43 3.19
CA VAL A 237 3.94 -0.02 1.93
C VAL A 237 3.29 -1.41 2.05
N VAL A 238 3.87 -2.30 2.87
CA VAL A 238 3.25 -3.61 3.18
C VAL A 238 1.92 -3.39 3.91
N THR A 239 1.93 -2.58 4.97
CA THR A 239 0.71 -2.23 5.70
C THR A 239 -0.33 -1.53 4.80
N ASP A 240 0.10 -0.63 3.92
CA ASP A 240 -0.78 0.07 3.00
C ASP A 240 -1.48 -0.89 2.02
N SER A 241 -0.79 -1.92 1.53
CA SER A 241 -1.44 -2.96 0.71
C SER A 241 -2.44 -3.80 1.49
N GLU A 242 -2.14 -4.12 2.76
CA GLU A 242 -3.05 -4.88 3.64
C GLU A 242 -4.28 -4.06 4.02
N ASN A 243 -4.12 -2.76 4.28
CA ASN A 243 -5.23 -1.85 4.56
C ASN A 243 -6.23 -1.76 3.40
N CYS A 244 -5.79 -1.90 2.14
CA CYS A 244 -6.71 -1.99 1.00
C CYS A 244 -7.48 -3.31 1.01
N GLU A 245 -6.83 -4.44 1.29
CA GLU A 245 -7.50 -5.75 1.42
C GLU A 245 -8.57 -5.69 2.53
N ASP A 246 -8.24 -5.10 3.69
CA ASP A 246 -9.13 -4.95 4.86
C ASP A 246 -10.33 -4.02 4.62
N ALA A 247 -10.34 -3.26 3.53
CA ALA A 247 -11.48 -2.41 3.16
C ALA A 247 -12.69 -3.22 2.64
N PHE A 248 -12.52 -4.51 2.38
CA PHE A 248 -13.56 -5.39 1.85
C PHE A 248 -13.96 -6.46 2.89
N GLU A 249 -15.25 -6.77 2.96
CA GLU A 249 -15.76 -7.86 3.81
C GLU A 249 -15.41 -9.25 3.27
N GLU A 250 -15.17 -9.34 1.96
CA GLU A 250 -14.80 -10.54 1.21
C GLU A 250 -13.52 -10.25 0.41
N GLU A 251 -13.00 -11.24 -0.33
CA GLU A 251 -11.79 -11.05 -1.13
C GLU A 251 -11.88 -9.83 -2.06
N SER A 252 -10.91 -8.93 -1.93
CA SER A 252 -10.81 -7.69 -2.69
C SER A 252 -10.71 -7.98 -4.20
N PRO A 253 -11.44 -7.26 -5.07
CA PRO A 253 -11.22 -7.30 -6.52
C PRO A 253 -9.83 -6.77 -6.93
N LEU A 254 -9.06 -6.21 -5.98
CA LEU A 254 -7.68 -5.75 -6.14
C LEU A 254 -6.65 -6.69 -5.50
N PHE A 255 -7.06 -7.84 -4.95
CA PHE A 255 -6.16 -8.76 -4.22
C PHE A 255 -4.83 -9.05 -4.95
N ASP A 256 -4.87 -9.37 -6.25
CA ASP A 256 -3.65 -9.63 -7.04
C ASP A 256 -2.73 -8.40 -7.14
N TYR A 257 -3.29 -7.19 -7.09
CA TYR A 257 -2.54 -5.93 -7.06
C TYR A 257 -1.90 -5.71 -5.68
N ASP A 258 -2.65 -5.96 -4.61
CA ASP A 258 -2.21 -5.81 -3.22
C ASP A 258 -1.12 -6.83 -2.88
N ASP A 259 -1.37 -8.11 -3.13
CA ASP A 259 -0.44 -9.21 -2.94
C ASP A 259 0.87 -8.96 -3.70
N LYS A 260 0.80 -8.56 -4.97
CA LYS A 260 2.00 -8.26 -5.74
C LYS A 260 2.74 -7.04 -5.19
N LEU A 261 2.05 -5.98 -4.75
CA LEU A 261 2.69 -4.80 -4.15
C LEU A 261 3.42 -5.19 -2.86
N ARG A 262 2.74 -5.94 -1.98
CA ARG A 262 3.31 -6.46 -0.72
C ARG A 262 4.55 -7.31 -0.96
N LYS A 263 4.50 -8.24 -1.92
CA LYS A 263 5.65 -9.10 -2.28
C LYS A 263 6.81 -8.29 -2.86
N MET A 264 6.53 -7.25 -3.65
CA MET A 264 7.57 -6.35 -4.14
C MET A 264 8.20 -5.53 -3.01
N ALA A 265 7.40 -5.05 -2.04
CA ALA A 265 7.89 -4.35 -0.86
C ALA A 265 8.74 -5.26 0.03
N SER A 266 8.32 -6.49 0.30
CA SER A 266 9.13 -7.46 1.05
C SER A 266 10.46 -7.77 0.34
N ASN A 267 10.46 -7.93 -0.99
CA ASN A 267 11.71 -8.04 -1.74
C ASN A 267 12.60 -6.79 -1.62
N CYS A 268 12.03 -5.58 -1.56
CA CYS A 268 12.79 -4.36 -1.31
C CYS A 268 13.45 -4.38 0.08
N LEU A 269 12.74 -4.82 1.13
CA LEU A 269 13.28 -4.97 2.48
C LEU A 269 14.42 -6.00 2.51
N ALA A 270 14.24 -7.15 1.85
CA ALA A 270 15.27 -8.16 1.74
C ALA A 270 16.53 -7.60 1.05
N ILE A 271 16.39 -6.87 -0.06
CA ILE A 271 17.52 -6.22 -0.73
C ILE A 271 18.18 -5.16 0.16
N ALA A 272 17.38 -4.35 0.87
CA ALA A 272 17.87 -3.33 1.78
C ALA A 272 18.73 -3.94 2.91
N SER A 273 18.37 -5.13 3.40
CA SER A 273 19.16 -5.86 4.41
C SER A 273 20.54 -6.32 3.92
N LEU A 274 20.77 -6.34 2.61
CA LEU A 274 22.06 -6.69 1.99
C LEU A 274 22.94 -5.45 1.75
N VAL A 275 22.42 -4.24 1.99
CA VAL A 275 23.15 -2.98 1.92
C VAL A 275 23.79 -2.74 3.28
N ASN A 276 25.09 -3.04 3.37
CA ASN A 276 25.87 -3.01 4.61
C ASN A 276 26.81 -1.80 4.65
#